data_AF-A0A7J4B9E3-F1
#
_entry.id   AF-A0A7J4B9E3-F1
#
_cell.length_a   1.000
_cell.length_b   1.000
_cell.length_c   1.000
_cell.angle_alpha   90.00
_cell.angle_beta   90.00
_cell.angle_gamma   90.00
#
_symmetry.space_group_name_H-M   'P 1'
#
loop_
_entity.id
_entity.type
_entity.pdbx_description
1 polymer ?
#
loop_
_entity_poly.entity_id
_entity_poly.type
_entity_poly.pdbx_seq_one_letter_code
_entity_poly.pdbx_strand_id
1 'polypeptide(L)'
;MSLLELEEPKELKQMIKELNTVLGGKTRGKSKGLLVYNKLPQYIWSFWNRELRKLGIDWREFLSIVSKNSDLIFEWAVEEKISWREFLSKLRDALTTYSRTKTEKRVSLDSYIKKSI
;
A
#
# COMPACT_ATOMS: atom_id res chain seq x y z
N MET A 1 -4.00 12.64 15.39
CA MET A 1 -3.16 12.83 14.18
C MET A 1 -3.97 12.40 12.99
N SER A 2 -4.18 13.29 12.02
CA SER A 2 -4.97 13.00 10.82
C SER A 2 -4.13 12.18 9.84
N LEU A 3 -4.72 11.16 9.20
CA LEU A 3 -4.04 10.23 8.28
C LEU A 3 -3.39 10.91 7.05
N LEU A 4 -3.63 12.22 6.86
CA LEU A 4 -3.19 13.04 5.73
C LEU A 4 -1.99 13.96 6.04
N GLU A 5 -1.46 13.92 7.26
CA GLU A 5 -0.31 14.74 7.69
C GLU A 5 1.01 13.95 7.70
N LEU A 6 1.12 12.86 6.93
CA LEU A 6 2.43 12.25 6.71
C LEU A 6 3.26 13.17 5.82
N GLU A 7 4.37 13.65 6.36
CA GLU A 7 5.39 14.32 5.56
C GLU A 7 5.92 13.37 4.49
N GLU A 8 6.06 13.90 3.27
CA GLU A 8 6.63 13.17 2.15
C GLU A 8 8.06 12.77 2.49
N PRO A 9 8.40 11.47 2.52
CA PRO A 9 9.76 11.03 2.76
C PRO A 9 10.58 11.26 1.50
N LYS A 10 11.08 12.50 1.33
CA LYS A 10 11.87 12.94 0.18
C LYS A 10 13.10 12.04 -0.03
N GLU A 11 13.73 11.59 1.05
CA GLU A 11 14.84 10.64 1.01
C GLU A 11 14.43 9.29 0.39
N LEU A 12 13.26 8.76 0.76
CA LEU A 12 12.75 7.52 0.17
C LEU A 12 12.41 7.71 -1.32
N LYS A 13 11.83 8.86 -1.69
CA LYS A 13 11.56 9.19 -3.09
C LYS A 13 12.85 9.24 -3.91
N GLN A 14 13.89 9.91 -3.39
CA GLN A 14 15.20 9.99 -4.00
C GLN A 14 15.82 8.59 -4.18
N MET A 15 15.79 7.76 -3.14
CA MET A 15 16.28 6.38 -3.20
C MET A 15 15.54 5.53 -4.23
N ILE A 16 14.21 5.68 -4.37
CA ILE A 16 13.43 4.97 -5.39
C ILE A 16 13.86 5.41 -6.79
N LYS A 17 14.01 6.71 -7.01
CA LYS A 17 14.43 7.30 -8.29
C LYS A 17 15.83 6.83 -8.67
N GLU A 18 16.79 6.91 -7.75
CA GLU A 18 18.16 6.46 -7.95
C GLU A 18 18.23 4.97 -8.26
N LEU A 19 17.54 4.12 -7.48
CA LEU A 19 17.51 2.68 -7.76
C LEU A 19 16.87 2.36 -9.09
N ASN A 20 15.81 3.06 -9.49
CA ASN A 20 15.23 2.87 -10.81
C ASN A 20 16.20 3.31 -11.93
N THR A 21 16.99 4.35 -11.70
CA THR A 21 18.00 4.83 -12.66
C THR A 21 19.16 3.85 -12.79
N VAL A 22 19.66 3.32 -11.66
CA VAL A 22 20.76 2.34 -11.58
C VAL A 22 20.33 0.97 -12.13
N LEU A 23 19.08 0.56 -11.88
CA LEU A 23 18.55 -0.75 -12.29
C LEU A 23 17.87 -0.72 -13.67
N GLY A 24 17.54 0.46 -14.20
CA GLY A 24 16.82 0.67 -15.46
C GLY A 24 17.61 0.34 -16.73
N GLY A 25 18.88 -0.06 -16.60
CA GLY A 25 19.77 -0.28 -17.73
C GLY A 25 19.43 -1.48 -18.63
N LYS A 26 18.69 -2.52 -18.21
CA LYS A 26 18.57 -3.73 -19.04
C LYS A 26 17.34 -4.62 -18.90
N THR A 27 16.38 -4.33 -18.02
CA THR A 27 15.21 -5.21 -17.88
C THR A 27 13.95 -4.41 -17.53
N ARG A 28 12.93 -4.51 -18.40
CA ARG A 28 11.50 -4.22 -18.14
C ARG A 28 10.91 -5.11 -17.02
N GLY A 29 11.71 -5.54 -16.06
CA GLY A 29 11.31 -6.41 -14.98
C GLY A 29 10.88 -5.56 -13.81
N LYS A 30 9.56 -5.52 -13.56
CA LYS A 30 8.88 -4.99 -12.37
C LYS A 30 9.36 -5.58 -11.02
N SER A 31 10.50 -6.27 -11.01
CA SER A 31 10.84 -7.33 -10.04
C SER A 31 11.98 -6.98 -9.09
N LYS A 32 12.62 -5.80 -9.17
CA LYS A 32 13.82 -5.50 -8.33
C LYS A 32 13.76 -4.22 -7.51
N GLY A 33 12.70 -3.41 -7.60
CA GLY A 33 12.41 -2.35 -6.63
C GLY A 33 12.01 -2.87 -5.24
N LEU A 34 11.92 -4.19 -5.04
CA LEU A 34 11.29 -4.85 -3.88
C LEU A 34 11.83 -4.41 -2.51
N LEU A 35 13.12 -4.05 -2.41
CA LEU A 35 13.74 -3.65 -1.15
C LEU A 35 13.33 -2.24 -0.69
N VAL A 36 13.18 -1.29 -1.63
CA VAL A 36 12.67 0.05 -1.32
C VAL A 36 11.14 0.09 -1.35
N TYR A 37 10.51 -0.81 -2.13
CA TYR A 37 9.10 -1.16 -1.98
C TYR A 37 8.78 -1.78 -0.61
N ASN A 38 9.72 -2.19 0.23
CA ASN A 38 9.41 -2.59 1.61
C ASN A 38 9.60 -1.43 2.60
N LYS A 39 10.56 -0.54 2.35
CA LYS A 39 10.77 0.65 3.20
C LYS A 39 9.59 1.62 3.15
N LEU A 40 8.98 1.82 1.98
CA LEU A 40 7.81 2.69 1.83
C LEU A 40 6.57 2.16 2.60
N PRO A 41 6.14 0.89 2.43
CA PRO A 41 5.13 0.27 3.27
C PRO A 41 5.49 0.28 4.75
N GLN A 42 6.75 0.03 5.12
CA GLN A 42 7.17 0.08 6.52
C GLN A 42 6.99 1.48 7.12
N TYR A 43 7.38 2.51 6.39
CA TYR A 43 7.16 3.90 6.78
C TYR A 43 5.66 4.17 6.98
N ILE A 44 4.83 3.91 5.96
CA ILE A 44 3.38 4.14 6.04
C ILE A 44 2.74 3.34 7.19
N TRP A 45 3.13 2.08 7.34
CA TRP A 45 2.62 1.21 8.40
C TRP A 45 3.03 1.68 9.79
N SER A 46 4.22 2.26 9.97
CA SER A 46 4.62 2.80 11.28
C SER A 46 3.64 3.86 11.80
N PHE A 47 2.99 4.61 10.90
CA PHE A 47 1.94 5.58 11.25
C PHE A 47 0.54 4.98 11.23
N TRP A 48 0.23 4.11 10.26
CA TRP A 48 -1.13 3.63 10.03
C TRP A 48 -1.45 2.30 10.73
N ASN A 49 -0.48 1.61 11.31
CA ASN A 49 -0.69 0.28 11.90
C ASN A 49 -1.84 0.23 12.91
N ARG A 50 -2.01 1.26 13.75
CA ARG A 50 -3.08 1.29 14.76
C ARG A 50 -4.46 1.32 14.11
N GLU A 51 -4.62 2.16 13.10
CA GLU A 51 -5.89 2.31 12.38
C GLU A 51 -6.16 1.10 11.46
N LEU A 52 -5.14 0.58 10.79
CA LEU A 52 -5.26 -0.60 9.93
C LEU A 52 -5.61 -1.85 10.73
N ARG A 53 -5.02 -2.01 11.93
CA ARG A 53 -5.39 -3.11 12.84
C ARG A 53 -6.83 -3.00 13.34
N LYS A 54 -7.34 -1.79 13.61
CA LYS A 54 -8.78 -1.58 13.93
C LYS A 54 -9.68 -1.97 12.76
N LEU A 55 -9.23 -1.75 11.52
CA LEU A 55 -9.91 -2.18 10.30
C LEU A 55 -9.74 -3.69 10.00
N GLY A 56 -9.04 -4.43 10.87
CA GLY A 56 -8.77 -5.85 10.73
C GLY A 56 -7.77 -6.18 9.62
N ILE A 57 -6.92 -5.23 9.24
CA ILE A 57 -5.87 -5.42 8.24
C ILE A 57 -4.54 -5.68 8.96
N ASP A 58 -3.95 -6.84 8.71
CA ASP A 58 -2.62 -7.20 9.22
C ASP A 58 -1.51 -6.78 8.26
N TRP A 59 -0.27 -6.75 8.75
CA TRP A 59 0.92 -6.36 7.98
C TRP A 59 1.05 -7.14 6.65
N ARG A 60 0.75 -8.44 6.67
CA ARG A 60 0.77 -9.29 5.47
C ARG A 60 -0.26 -8.87 4.43
N GLU A 61 -1.47 -8.51 4.87
CA GLU A 61 -2.54 -8.07 3.98
C GLU A 61 -2.26 -6.67 3.43
N PHE A 62 -1.75 -5.79 4.28
CA PHE A 62 -1.27 -4.47 3.87
C PHE A 62 -0.20 -4.59 2.78
N LEU A 63 0.82 -5.42 2.99
CA LEU A 63 1.84 -5.66 1.95
C LEU A 63 1.23 -6.22 0.66
N SER A 64 0.25 -7.13 0.75
CA SER A 64 -0.44 -7.65 -0.43
C SER A 64 -1.18 -6.55 -1.19
N ILE A 65 -1.88 -5.66 -0.48
CA ILE A 65 -2.62 -4.54 -1.07
C ILE A 65 -1.65 -3.55 -1.70
N VAL A 66 -0.57 -3.18 -1.02
CA VAL A 66 0.43 -2.27 -1.57
C VAL A 66 1.13 -2.89 -2.79
N SER A 67 1.45 -4.18 -2.75
CA SER A 67 2.07 -4.87 -3.88
C SER A 67 1.16 -4.92 -5.10
N LYS A 68 -0.16 -5.09 -4.91
CA LYS A 68 -1.16 -5.01 -6.00
C LYS A 68 -1.30 -3.60 -6.58
N ASN A 69 -1.03 -2.59 -5.77
CA ASN A 69 -1.06 -1.18 -6.17
C ASN A 69 0.36 -0.63 -6.39
N SER A 70 1.31 -1.49 -6.76
CA SER A 70 2.70 -1.10 -7.00
C SER A 70 2.84 -0.08 -8.14
N ASP A 71 1.92 -0.09 -9.10
CA ASP A 71 1.85 0.92 -10.17
C ASP A 71 1.63 2.34 -9.60
N LEU A 72 0.87 2.51 -8.50
CA LEU A 72 0.69 3.83 -7.84
C LEU A 72 2.00 4.37 -7.25
N ILE A 73 2.85 3.49 -6.72
CA ILE A 73 4.15 3.87 -6.19
C ILE A 73 5.06 4.33 -7.34
N PHE A 74 4.96 3.67 -8.50
CA PHE A 74 5.72 4.05 -9.69
C PHE A 74 5.25 5.40 -10.23
N GLU A 75 3.94 5.64 -10.32
CA GLU A 75 3.35 6.93 -10.70
C GLU A 75 3.81 8.08 -9.78
N TRP A 76 3.92 7.84 -8.48
CA TRP A 76 4.38 8.84 -7.51
C TRP A 76 5.91 9.05 -7.54
N ALA A 77 6.67 7.97 -7.43
CA ALA A 77 8.11 8.06 -7.15
C ALA A 77 8.97 8.17 -8.42
N VAL A 78 8.52 7.59 -9.54
CA VAL A 78 9.30 7.52 -10.77
C VAL A 78 8.76 8.48 -11.82
N GLU A 79 7.46 8.40 -12.10
CA GLU A 79 6.86 9.24 -13.14
C GLU A 79 6.50 10.65 -12.62
N GLU A 80 6.48 10.83 -11.30
CA GLU A 80 6.09 12.08 -10.63
C GLU A 80 4.74 12.63 -11.12
N LYS A 81 3.85 11.74 -11.58
CA LYS A 81 2.52 12.07 -12.14
C LYS A 81 1.49 12.39 -11.06
N ILE A 82 1.67 11.82 -9.87
CA ILE A 82 0.78 12.03 -8.73
C ILE A 82 1.55 12.58 -7.54
N SER A 83 0.90 13.44 -6.76
CA SER A 83 1.44 13.98 -5.52
C SER A 83 1.43 12.95 -4.39
N TRP A 84 2.26 13.16 -3.37
CA TRP A 84 2.27 12.31 -2.17
C TRP A 84 0.90 12.20 -1.49
N ARG A 85 0.16 13.32 -1.43
CA ARG A 85 -1.21 13.33 -0.87
C ARG A 85 -2.17 12.48 -1.70
N GLU A 86 -2.10 12.56 -3.03
CA GLU A 86 -2.94 11.74 -3.91
C GLU A 86 -2.58 10.26 -3.80
N PHE A 87 -1.30 9.93 -3.73
CA PHE A 87 -0.84 8.57 -3.47
C PHE A 87 -1.43 8.02 -2.17
N LEU A 88 -1.33 8.77 -1.07
CA LEU A 88 -1.89 8.36 0.22
C LEU A 88 -3.43 8.24 0.16
N SER A 89 -4.10 9.15 -0.54
CA SER A 89 -5.56 9.09 -0.71
C SER A 89 -5.99 7.83 -1.45
N LYS A 90 -5.39 7.56 -2.63
CA LYS A 90 -5.69 6.36 -3.41
C LYS A 90 -5.37 5.08 -2.64
N LEU A 91 -4.25 5.05 -1.90
CA LEU A 91 -3.89 3.90 -1.07
C LEU A 91 -4.89 3.69 0.06
N ARG A 92 -5.35 4.76 0.72
CA ARG A 92 -6.40 4.70 1.74
C ARG A 92 -7.71 4.16 1.16
N ASP A 93 -8.10 4.59 -0.03
CA ASP A 93 -9.31 4.10 -0.70
C ASP A 93 -9.20 2.60 -1.02
N ALA A 94 -8.03 2.15 -1.49
CA ALA A 94 -7.76 0.73 -1.72
C ALA A 94 -7.84 -0.10 -0.43
N LEU A 95 -7.29 0.39 0.69
CA LEU A 95 -7.34 -0.27 1.99
C LEU A 95 -8.77 -0.32 2.55
N THR A 96 -9.53 0.77 2.41
CA THR A 96 -10.91 0.86 2.86
C THR A 96 -11.80 -0.09 2.06
N THR A 97 -11.62 -0.14 0.73
CA THR A 97 -12.34 -1.07 -0.16
C THR A 97 -12.01 -2.53 0.20
N TYR A 98 -10.75 -2.82 0.50
CA TYR A 98 -10.34 -4.16 0.93
C TYR A 98 -10.97 -4.55 2.28
N SER A 99 -10.95 -3.66 3.28
CA SER A 99 -11.57 -3.91 4.58
C SER A 99 -13.07 -4.16 4.46
N ARG A 100 -13.77 -3.38 3.61
CA ARG A 100 -15.20 -3.56 3.34
C ARG A 100 -15.50 -4.92 2.72
N THR A 101 -14.79 -5.29 1.65
CA THR A 101 -14.98 -6.60 0.99
C THR A 101 -14.62 -7.77 1.91
N LYS A 102 -13.62 -7.62 2.79
CA LYS A 102 -13.28 -8.62 3.82
C LYS A 102 -14.40 -8.79 4.84
N THR A 103 -15.03 -7.69 5.25
CA THR A 103 -16.16 -7.68 6.20
C THR A 103 -17.39 -8.34 5.58
N GLU A 104 -17.73 -7.99 4.34
CA GLU A 104 -18.83 -8.60 3.58
C GLU A 104 -18.64 -10.12 3.42
N LYS A 105 -17.41 -10.58 3.13
CA LYS A 105 -17.09 -12.01 3.05
C LYS A 105 -17.25 -12.73 4.39
N ARG A 106 -16.88 -12.10 5.51
CA ARG A 106 -17.07 -12.68 6.86
C ARG A 106 -18.56 -12.81 7.20
N VAL A 107 -19.33 -11.74 7.00
CA VAL A 107 -20.79 -11.75 7.23
C VAL A 107 -21.49 -12.82 6.39
N SER A 108 -21.07 -12.98 5.13
CA SER A 108 -21.59 -14.03 4.25
C SER A 108 -21.29 -15.43 4.80
N LEU A 109 -20.04 -15.73 5.18
CA LEU A 109 -19.66 -17.03 5.76
C LEU A 109 -20.42 -17.34 7.06
N ASP A 110 -20.55 -16.37 7.96
CA ASP A 110 -21.31 -16.54 9.20
C ASP A 110 -22.79 -16.86 8.92
N SER A 111 -23.37 -16.26 7.87
CA SER A 111 -24.74 -16.56 7.45
C SER A 111 -24.90 -17.99 6.89
N TYR A 112 -23.90 -18.51 6.17
CA TYR A 112 -23.91 -19.88 5.66
C TYR A 112 -23.78 -20.91 6.79
N ILE A 113 -22.89 -20.65 7.76
CA ILE A 113 -22.68 -21.53 8.90
C ILE A 113 -23.96 -21.60 9.77
N LYS A 114 -24.62 -20.46 10.03
CA LYS A 114 -25.89 -20.43 10.78
C LYS A 114 -27.06 -21.13 10.08
N LYS A 115 -27.04 -21.25 8.75
CA LYS A 115 -28.07 -21.95 7.97
C LYS A 115 -27.88 -23.47 7.91
N SER A 116 -26.72 -23.95 8.35
CA SER A 116 -26.30 -25.36 8.23
C SER A 116 -26.39 -26.13 9.56
N ILE A 117 -26.96 -25.51 10.60
CA ILE A 117 -27.29 -26.07 11.92
C ILE A 117 -28.81 -26.00 12.07
#